data_AF-A0A9Q1IBU5-F1
#
_entry.id   AF-A0A9Q1IBU5-F1
#
_cell.length_a   1.000
_cell.length_b   1.000
_cell.length_c   1.000
_cell.angle_alpha   90.00
_cell.angle_beta   90.00
_cell.angle_gamma   90.00
#
_symmetry.space_group_name_H-M   'P 1'
#
loop_
_entity.id
_entity.type
_entity.pdbx_description
1 polymer ?
#
loop_
_entity_poly.entity_id
_entity_poly.type
_entity_poly.pdbx_seq_one_letter_code
_entity_poly.pdbx_strand_id
1 'polypeptide(L)'
;MLRAFSVNPVPSAEAGRPSSEALPSWLARQNVEDNFSSPSVVTSGCCCEALFSRERTTVFLEFWKRRRAELTYDWDLIDWEEEEEELRPQFEAKYSRVERVNPISGKPEPFQPFTDKLSRLMVSVSGIFFMMSLVVTAVFAVVVFRLIAMEKFASFQWEFVKKNWQFATSGTGVCINFMIIMSLNVVGLAFVF
;
A
#
# COMPACT_ATOMS: atom_id res chain seq x y z
N MET A 1 14.66 21.16 2.69
CA MET A 1 14.33 22.52 2.23
C MET A 1 15.24 22.87 1.06
N LEU A 2 14.64 23.34 -0.02
CA LEU A 2 15.26 24.05 -1.15
C LEU A 2 16.38 23.31 -1.91
N ARG A 3 15.99 22.32 -2.73
CA ARG A 3 16.71 22.17 -3.99
C ARG A 3 16.25 23.30 -4.90
N ALA A 4 17.17 24.20 -5.18
CA ALA A 4 17.09 25.11 -6.31
C ALA A 4 16.64 24.30 -7.53
N PHE A 5 15.36 24.47 -7.87
CA PHE A 5 14.87 24.19 -9.20
C PHE A 5 15.72 25.12 -10.07
N SER A 6 16.74 24.57 -10.73
CA SER A 6 17.51 25.30 -11.72
C SER A 6 16.55 25.56 -12.87
N VAL A 7 15.69 26.57 -12.69
CA VAL A 7 15.00 27.25 -13.76
C VAL A 7 16.13 27.79 -14.62
N ASN A 8 16.49 27.05 -15.68
CA ASN A 8 17.20 27.68 -16.77
C ASN A 8 16.37 28.91 -17.14
N PRO A 9 16.97 30.11 -17.19
CA PRO A 9 16.20 31.32 -17.45
C PRO A 9 15.45 31.11 -18.76
N VAL A 10 14.12 31.14 -18.70
CA VAL A 10 13.27 31.30 -19.87
C VAL A 10 13.81 32.55 -20.56
N PRO A 11 14.31 32.47 -21.81
CA PRO A 11 14.75 33.65 -22.52
C PRO A 11 13.53 34.56 -22.63
N SER A 12 13.56 35.70 -21.93
CA SER A 12 12.54 36.73 -22.04
C SER A 12 12.40 37.09 -23.51
N ALA A 13 11.15 37.02 -23.98
CA ALA A 13 10.75 37.35 -25.33
C ALA A 13 11.02 38.84 -25.63
N GLU A 14 12.25 39.18 -25.97
CA GLU A 14 12.64 40.43 -26.62
C GLU A 14 13.61 40.10 -27.76
N ALA A 15 13.07 39.47 -28.80
CA ALA A 15 13.65 39.52 -30.14
C ALA A 15 12.54 39.19 -31.13
N GLY A 16 12.45 39.98 -32.20
CA GLY A 16 11.39 39.91 -33.19
C GLY A 16 11.14 38.49 -33.70
N ARG A 17 9.88 38.26 -34.09
CA ARG A 17 9.39 37.10 -34.83
C ARG A 17 10.46 36.59 -35.82
N PRO A 18 11.09 35.42 -35.62
CA PRO A 18 11.92 34.83 -36.66
C PRO A 18 11.00 34.09 -37.62
N SER A 19 10.93 34.64 -38.82
CA SER A 19 10.47 33.98 -40.04
C SER A 19 11.25 32.67 -40.28
N SER A 20 10.53 31.55 -40.39
CA SER A 20 10.89 30.33 -41.14
C SER A 20 12.25 29.65 -40.88
N GLU A 21 13.02 29.99 -39.85
CA GLU A 21 14.20 29.21 -39.47
C GLU A 21 13.77 27.96 -38.68
N ALA A 22 14.12 26.78 -39.22
CA ALA A 22 13.85 25.51 -38.60
C ALA A 22 14.51 25.46 -37.21
N LEU A 23 13.68 25.45 -36.17
CA LEU A 23 14.13 25.24 -34.79
C LEU A 23 15.05 24.02 -34.74
N PRO A 24 16.19 24.10 -34.03
CA PRO A 24 17.06 22.95 -33.90
C PRO A 24 16.30 21.79 -33.25
N SER A 25 16.51 20.57 -33.75
CA SER A 25 15.70 19.39 -33.42
C SER A 25 15.66 19.05 -31.93
N TRP A 26 16.70 19.41 -31.18
CA TRP A 26 16.76 19.22 -29.72
C TRP A 26 15.84 20.19 -28.96
N LEU A 27 15.66 21.43 -29.45
CA LEU A 27 14.79 22.42 -28.82
C LEU A 27 13.32 22.14 -29.16
N ALA A 28 13.06 21.68 -30.38
CA ALA A 28 11.74 21.18 -30.77
C ALA A 28 11.32 19.97 -29.92
N ARG A 29 12.25 19.04 -29.68
CA ARG A 29 12.05 17.89 -28.78
C ARG A 29 11.74 18.37 -27.36
N GLN A 30 12.63 19.15 -26.74
CA GLN A 30 12.46 19.68 -25.38
C GLN A 30 11.12 20.40 -25.18
N ASN A 31 10.70 21.24 -26.13
CA ASN A 31 9.42 21.92 -26.08
C ASN A 31 8.24 20.93 -26.05
N VAL A 32 8.31 19.81 -26.77
CA VAL A 32 7.27 18.77 -26.74
C VAL A 32 7.24 18.07 -25.38
N GLU A 33 8.40 17.72 -24.80
CA GLU A 33 8.43 17.11 -23.47
C GLU A 33 7.95 18.04 -22.36
N ASP A 34 8.25 19.34 -22.45
CA ASP A 34 7.80 20.35 -21.49
C ASP A 34 6.30 20.64 -21.63
N ASN A 35 5.76 20.65 -22.85
CA ASN A 35 4.31 20.74 -23.08
C ASN A 35 3.57 19.50 -22.55
N PHE A 36 4.14 18.30 -22.71
CA PHE A 36 3.56 17.07 -22.16
C PHE A 36 3.62 17.02 -20.63
N SER A 37 4.70 17.53 -20.05
CA SER A 37 4.89 17.62 -18.60
C SER A 37 4.19 18.81 -17.95
N SER A 38 3.46 19.61 -18.74
CA SER A 38 2.76 20.79 -18.25
C SER A 38 1.71 20.41 -17.20
N PRO A 39 1.57 21.17 -16.09
CA PRO A 39 0.65 20.83 -15.01
C PRO A 39 -0.79 20.59 -15.47
N SER A 40 -1.25 21.33 -16.48
CA SER A 40 -2.58 21.17 -17.08
C SER A 40 -2.78 19.83 -17.79
N VAL A 41 -1.80 19.37 -18.55
CA VAL A 41 -1.83 18.10 -19.29
C VAL A 41 -1.75 16.92 -18.32
N VAL A 42 -0.83 16.98 -17.36
CA VAL A 42 -0.68 15.94 -16.32
C VAL A 42 -1.93 15.85 -15.45
N THR A 43 -2.47 16.98 -14.98
CA THR A 43 -3.69 17.00 -14.15
C THR A 43 -4.89 16.46 -14.93
N SER A 44 -5.04 16.84 -16.20
CA SER A 44 -6.15 16.34 -17.03
C SER A 44 -6.05 14.83 -17.27
N GLY A 45 -4.84 14.31 -17.54
CA GLY A 45 -4.60 12.87 -17.67
C GLY A 45 -4.91 12.09 -16.39
N CYS A 46 -4.39 12.53 -15.24
CA CYS A 46 -4.64 11.87 -13.95
C CYS A 46 -6.13 11.86 -13.58
N CYS A 47 -6.87 12.94 -13.88
CA CYS A 47 -8.31 12.98 -13.66
C CYS A 47 -9.05 11.90 -14.47
N CYS A 48 -8.74 11.77 -15.77
CA CYS A 48 -9.36 10.76 -16.64
C CYS A 48 -9.07 9.33 -16.16
N GLU A 49 -7.82 9.03 -15.80
CA GLU A 49 -7.43 7.72 -15.26
C GLU A 49 -8.13 7.41 -13.94
N ALA A 50 -8.23 8.39 -13.03
CA ALA A 50 -8.89 8.23 -11.75
C ALA A 50 -10.40 7.97 -11.90
N LEU A 51 -11.07 8.70 -12.80
CA LEU A 51 -12.50 8.50 -13.07
C LEU A 51 -12.77 7.12 -13.68
N PHE A 52 -11.94 6.69 -14.63
CA PHE A 52 -12.05 5.36 -15.21
C PHE A 52 -11.79 4.24 -14.20
N SER A 53 -10.74 4.37 -13.38
CA SER A 53 -10.42 3.39 -12.33
C SER A 53 -11.58 3.24 -11.35
N ARG A 54 -12.18 4.36 -10.91
CA ARG A 54 -13.32 4.35 -9.99
C ARG A 54 -14.53 3.62 -10.58
N GLU A 55 -14.92 3.96 -11.81
CA GLU A 55 -16.06 3.35 -12.50
C GLU A 55 -15.87 1.84 -12.68
N ARG A 56 -14.67 1.41 -13.07
CA ARG A 56 -14.37 -0.01 -13.28
C ARG A 56 -14.41 -0.79 -11.97
N THR A 57 -13.91 -0.22 -10.87
CA THR A 57 -13.99 -0.84 -9.54
C THR A 57 -15.42 -0.99 -9.07
N THR A 58 -16.28 0.02 -9.23
CA THR A 58 -17.69 -0.07 -8.83
C THR A 58 -18.45 -1.10 -9.64
N VAL A 59 -18.26 -1.12 -10.96
CA VAL A 59 -18.87 -2.13 -11.84
C VAL A 59 -18.38 -3.54 -11.47
N PHE A 60 -17.08 -3.71 -11.19
CA PHE A 60 -16.54 -4.99 -10.75
C PHE A 60 -17.14 -5.45 -9.41
N LEU A 61 -17.24 -4.57 -8.42
CA LEU A 61 -17.82 -4.91 -7.12
C LEU A 61 -19.32 -5.26 -7.23
N GLU A 62 -20.09 -4.53 -8.04
CA GLU A 62 -21.50 -4.82 -8.26
C GLU A 62 -21.71 -6.12 -9.04
N PHE A 63 -20.89 -6.38 -10.07
CA PHE A 63 -20.88 -7.66 -10.78
C PHE A 63 -20.50 -8.82 -9.85
N TRP A 64 -19.48 -8.63 -9.01
CA TRP A 64 -19.04 -9.62 -8.03
C TRP A 64 -20.13 -9.96 -7.02
N LYS A 65 -20.86 -8.96 -6.50
CA LYS A 65 -22.00 -9.19 -5.59
C LYS A 65 -23.09 -10.03 -6.26
N ARG A 66 -23.45 -9.72 -7.51
CA ARG A 66 -24.45 -10.48 -8.27
C ARG A 66 -24.00 -11.92 -8.50
N ARG A 67 -22.74 -12.12 -8.93
CA ARG A 67 -22.18 -13.45 -9.17
C ARG A 67 -22.07 -14.27 -7.89
N ARG A 68 -21.71 -13.66 -6.76
CA ARG A 68 -21.67 -14.33 -5.46
C ARG A 68 -23.05 -14.79 -5.01
N ALA A 69 -24.09 -13.96 -5.19
CA ALA A 69 -25.46 -14.33 -4.85
C ALA A 69 -25.97 -15.50 -5.69
N GLU A 70 -25.71 -15.48 -7.00
CA GLU A 70 -26.02 -16.59 -7.91
C GLU A 70 -25.29 -17.87 -7.49
N LEU A 71 -23.98 -17.80 -7.18
CA LEU A 71 -23.20 -18.97 -6.76
C LEU A 71 -23.68 -19.55 -5.41
N THR A 72 -24.09 -18.68 -4.48
CA THR A 72 -24.63 -19.10 -3.18
C THR A 72 -25.98 -19.79 -3.36
N TYR A 73 -26.81 -19.29 -4.26
CA TYR A 73 -28.10 -19.91 -4.61
C TYR A 73 -27.93 -21.23 -5.37
N ASP A 74 -27.06 -21.28 -6.40
CA ASP A 74 -26.81 -22.49 -7.21
C ASP A 74 -26.21 -23.64 -6.37
N TRP A 75 -25.40 -23.30 -5.37
CA TRP A 75 -24.82 -24.28 -4.45
C TRP A 75 -25.72 -24.55 -3.22
N ASP A 76 -26.92 -23.96 -3.16
CA ASP A 76 -27.89 -24.12 -2.07
C ASP A 76 -27.38 -23.71 -0.68
N LEU A 77 -26.34 -22.87 -0.61
CA LEU A 77 -25.65 -22.44 0.62
C LEU A 77 -26.51 -21.52 1.53
N ILE A 78 -27.77 -21.23 1.17
CA ILE A 78 -28.63 -20.27 1.88
C ILE A 78 -29.15 -20.84 3.21
N ASP A 79 -29.43 -22.14 3.28
CA ASP A 79 -29.91 -22.81 4.51
C ASP A 79 -28.78 -23.49 5.33
N TRP A 80 -27.55 -23.58 4.81
CA TRP A 80 -26.42 -24.23 5.51
C TRP A 80 -25.73 -23.34 6.57
N GLU A 81 -25.91 -22.01 6.53
CA GLU A 81 -25.25 -21.09 7.47
C GLU A 81 -25.81 -21.22 8.91
N GLU A 82 -27.04 -21.71 9.07
CA GLU A 82 -27.67 -21.89 10.40
C GLU A 82 -27.39 -23.28 11.02
N GLU A 83 -26.97 -24.27 10.21
CA GLU A 83 -26.74 -25.65 10.65
C GLU A 83 -25.25 -25.99 10.86
N GLU A 84 -24.32 -25.21 10.29
CA GLU A 84 -22.90 -25.56 10.19
C GLU A 84 -21.95 -24.67 11.02
N GLU A 85 -22.44 -24.01 12.09
CA GLU A 85 -21.56 -23.40 13.11
C GLU A 85 -20.92 -24.48 14.01
N GLU A 86 -20.40 -25.55 13.39
CA GLU A 86 -19.59 -26.56 14.07
C GLU A 86 -18.31 -25.87 14.56
N LEU A 87 -18.11 -25.86 15.88
CA LEU A 87 -16.95 -25.26 16.51
C LEU A 87 -15.69 -25.80 15.84
N ARG A 88 -14.85 -24.92 15.28
CA ARG A 88 -13.55 -25.31 14.69
C ARG A 88 -12.89 -26.38 15.57
N PRO A 89 -12.35 -27.48 15.02
CA PRO A 89 -11.82 -28.60 15.83
C PRO A 89 -10.71 -28.20 16.82
N GLN A 90 -10.05 -27.05 16.58
CA GLN A 90 -9.09 -26.46 17.52
C GLN A 90 -9.71 -25.84 18.78
N PHE A 91 -11.00 -25.50 18.75
CA PHE A 91 -11.79 -25.06 19.90
C PHE A 91 -12.35 -26.24 20.69
N GLU A 92 -12.82 -27.29 20.03
CA GLU A 92 -13.31 -28.52 20.69
C GLU A 92 -12.21 -29.19 21.54
N ALA A 93 -11.01 -29.36 20.97
CA ALA A 93 -9.88 -29.96 21.68
C ALA A 93 -9.40 -29.14 22.89
N LYS A 94 -9.62 -27.83 22.90
CA LYS A 94 -9.14 -26.91 23.94
C LYS A 94 -10.17 -26.66 25.05
N TYR A 95 -11.46 -26.78 24.75
CA TYR A 95 -12.57 -26.53 25.68
C TYR A 95 -13.43 -27.74 26.03
N SER A 96 -13.06 -28.96 25.60
CA SER A 96 -13.71 -30.23 25.97
C SER A 96 -13.89 -30.48 27.47
N ARG A 97 -13.20 -29.70 28.33
CA ARG A 97 -13.23 -29.83 29.79
C ARG A 97 -14.18 -28.83 30.49
N VAL A 98 -14.74 -27.85 29.78
CA VAL A 98 -15.55 -26.75 30.34
C VAL A 98 -16.88 -26.61 29.59
N GLU A 99 -17.67 -27.67 29.62
CA GLU A 99 -19.04 -27.64 29.10
C GLU A 99 -19.96 -26.96 30.12
N ARG A 100 -20.69 -25.92 29.69
CA ARG A 100 -21.87 -25.43 30.41
C ARG A 100 -23.11 -25.77 29.59
N VAL A 101 -24.12 -26.31 30.24
CA VAL A 101 -25.40 -26.62 29.61
C VAL A 101 -26.15 -25.31 29.38
N ASN A 102 -26.48 -25.02 28.13
CA ASN A 102 -27.27 -23.84 27.76
C ASN A 102 -28.73 -24.03 28.24
N PRO A 103 -29.29 -23.13 29.09
CA PRO A 103 -30.61 -23.31 29.70
C PRO A 103 -31.80 -23.29 28.72
N ILE A 104 -31.57 -22.95 27.45
CA ILE A 104 -32.62 -22.84 26.42
C ILE A 104 -32.56 -24.00 25.39
N SER A 105 -31.38 -24.61 25.19
CA SER A 105 -31.13 -25.63 24.16
C SER A 105 -30.80 -27.03 24.73
N GLY A 106 -30.40 -27.12 26.00
CA GLY A 106 -30.11 -28.41 26.68
C GLY A 106 -28.86 -29.15 26.17
N LYS A 107 -28.18 -28.63 25.15
CA LYS A 107 -26.91 -29.16 24.64
C LYS A 107 -25.74 -28.60 25.47
N PRO A 108 -24.69 -29.41 25.72
CA PRO A 108 -23.47 -28.90 26.34
C PRO A 108 -22.75 -27.99 25.34
N GLU A 109 -22.61 -26.70 25.69
CA GLU A 109 -21.84 -25.75 24.89
C GLU A 109 -20.52 -25.43 25.61
N PRO A 110 -19.37 -25.47 24.92
CA PRO A 110 -18.08 -25.16 25.52
C PRO A 110 -18.01 -23.67 25.89
N PHE A 111 -17.93 -23.39 27.19
CA PHE A 111 -17.88 -22.02 27.71
C PHE A 111 -16.44 -21.49 27.69
N GLN A 112 -16.14 -20.61 26.74
CA GLN A 112 -14.83 -19.97 26.65
C GLN A 112 -14.69 -18.86 27.72
N PRO A 113 -13.71 -18.94 28.65
CA PRO A 113 -13.47 -17.89 29.63
C PRO A 113 -13.08 -16.58 28.93
N PHE A 114 -13.75 -15.49 29.31
CA PHE A 114 -13.54 -14.16 28.74
C PHE A 114 -12.09 -13.66 28.87
N THR A 115 -11.34 -14.13 29.87
CA THR A 115 -9.93 -13.80 30.09
C THR A 115 -9.00 -14.34 29.00
N ASP A 116 -9.27 -15.53 28.46
CA ASP A 116 -8.48 -16.11 27.36
C ASP A 116 -8.82 -15.49 26.01
N LYS A 117 -10.06 -15.01 25.84
CA LYS A 117 -10.43 -14.17 24.69
C LYS A 117 -9.70 -12.84 24.77
N LEU A 118 -9.70 -12.21 25.94
CA LEU A 118 -9.10 -10.90 26.15
C LEU A 118 -7.58 -10.94 26.01
N SER A 119 -6.90 -11.94 26.56
CA SER A 119 -5.45 -12.08 26.41
C SER A 119 -5.06 -12.25 24.93
N ARG A 120 -5.78 -13.08 24.18
CA ARG A 120 -5.54 -13.26 22.74
C ARG A 120 -5.82 -11.98 21.95
N LEU A 121 -6.87 -11.25 22.31
CA LEU A 121 -7.19 -9.95 21.72
C LEU A 121 -6.11 -8.91 22.03
N MET A 122 -5.62 -8.85 23.27
CA MET A 122 -4.54 -7.93 23.67
C MET A 122 -3.24 -8.23 22.91
N VAL A 123 -2.88 -9.50 22.70
CA VAL A 123 -1.72 -9.86 21.88
C VAL A 123 -1.93 -9.44 20.42
N SER A 124 -3.13 -9.66 19.86
CA SER A 124 -3.47 -9.21 18.49
C SER A 124 -3.32 -7.70 18.33
N VAL A 125 -3.90 -6.96 19.26
CA VAL A 125 -3.88 -5.50 19.28
C VAL A 125 -2.45 -4.99 19.41
N SER A 126 -1.64 -5.58 20.29
CA SER A 126 -0.22 -5.22 20.45
C SER A 126 0.59 -5.47 19.18
N GLY A 127 0.31 -6.57 18.44
CA GLY A 127 0.94 -6.86 17.16
C GLY A 127 0.62 -5.80 16.10
N ILE A 128 -0.63 -5.34 16.03
CA ILE A 128 -1.04 -4.27 15.10
C ILE A 128 -0.32 -2.96 15.43
N PHE A 129 -0.24 -2.59 16.71
CA PHE A 129 0.51 -1.40 17.14
C PHE A 129 2.01 -1.50 16.82
N PHE A 130 2.60 -2.67 17.04
CA PHE A 130 3.99 -2.93 16.68
C PHE A 130 4.21 -2.77 15.17
N MET A 131 3.31 -3.28 14.34
CA MET A 131 3.39 -3.13 12.89
C MET A 131 3.28 -1.68 12.43
N MET A 132 2.37 -0.90 13.01
CA MET A 132 2.28 0.54 12.74
C MET A 132 3.59 1.25 13.10
N SER A 133 4.21 0.90 14.23
CA SER A 133 5.48 1.51 14.65
C SER A 133 6.65 1.19 13.71
N LEU A 134 6.69 -0.04 13.16
CA LEU A 134 7.70 -0.48 12.19
C LEU A 134 7.64 0.33 10.91
N VAL A 135 6.43 0.58 10.38
CA VAL A 135 6.23 1.38 9.17
C VAL A 135 6.72 2.81 9.39
N VAL A 136 6.33 3.44 10.50
CA VAL A 136 6.74 4.82 10.82
C VAL A 136 8.26 4.91 10.97
N THR A 137 8.88 3.96 11.67
CA THR A 137 10.34 3.90 11.85
C THR A 137 11.07 3.73 10.52
N ALA A 138 10.56 2.89 9.63
CA ALA A 138 11.17 2.68 8.32
C ALA A 138 11.09 3.93 7.42
N VAL A 139 9.94 4.61 7.41
CA VAL A 139 9.79 5.90 6.69
C VAL A 139 10.78 6.92 7.25
N PHE A 140 10.90 7.02 8.57
CA PHE A 140 11.86 7.90 9.21
C PHE A 140 13.31 7.54 8.85
N ALA A 141 13.67 6.25 8.87
CA ALA A 141 14.99 5.76 8.48
C ALA A 141 15.34 6.11 7.02
N VAL A 142 14.39 6.00 6.09
CA VAL A 142 14.59 6.40 4.69
C VAL A 142 14.83 7.91 4.57
N VAL A 143 14.08 8.73 5.31
CA VAL A 143 14.25 10.19 5.31
C VAL A 143 15.63 10.57 5.87
N VAL A 144 16.01 10.01 7.01
CA VAL A 144 17.31 10.26 7.64
C VAL A 144 18.46 9.75 6.78
N PHE A 145 18.31 8.57 6.15
CA PHE A 145 19.29 8.03 5.20
C PHE A 145 19.52 8.99 4.03
N ARG A 146 18.45 9.57 3.46
CA ARG A 146 18.58 10.59 2.41
C ARG A 146 19.35 11.82 2.88
N LEU A 147 19.11 12.28 4.11
CA LEU A 147 19.79 13.45 4.67
C LEU A 147 21.29 13.17 4.91
N ILE A 148 21.61 12.05 5.55
CA ILE A 148 23.01 11.68 5.85
C ILE A 148 23.77 11.39 4.56
N ALA A 149 23.14 10.71 3.58
CA ALA A 149 23.75 10.48 2.28
C ALA A 149 24.17 11.81 1.63
N MET A 150 23.26 12.79 1.56
CA MET A 150 23.55 14.10 0.96
C MET A 150 24.75 14.80 1.61
N GLU A 151 24.89 14.69 2.94
CA GLU A 151 26.00 15.30 3.67
C GLU A 151 27.32 14.50 3.56
N LYS A 152 27.27 13.18 3.70
CA LYS A 152 28.47 12.33 3.67
C LYS A 152 29.08 12.22 2.27
N PHE A 153 28.26 12.26 1.21
CA PHE A 153 28.72 12.29 -0.18
C PHE A 153 29.44 13.59 -0.57
N ALA A 154 29.30 14.67 0.21
CA ALA A 154 30.12 15.87 0.02
C ALA A 154 31.60 15.63 0.39
N SER A 155 31.88 14.70 1.32
CA SER A 155 33.24 14.37 1.74
C SER A 155 33.85 13.14 1.02
N PHE A 156 33.02 12.25 0.46
CA PHE A 156 33.46 10.96 -0.11
C PHE A 156 33.44 10.98 -1.67
N GLN A 157 34.58 10.70 -2.29
CA GLN A 157 34.87 10.88 -3.74
C GLN A 157 34.35 9.74 -4.65
N TRP A 158 33.24 9.06 -4.32
CA TRP A 158 32.75 7.96 -5.18
C TRP A 158 31.84 8.47 -6.30
N GLU A 159 32.44 8.77 -7.46
CA GLU A 159 31.79 9.40 -8.63
C GLU A 159 30.60 8.60 -9.19
N PHE A 160 30.60 7.27 -9.03
CA PHE A 160 29.53 6.39 -9.54
C PHE A 160 28.18 6.60 -8.83
N VAL A 161 28.22 6.92 -7.53
CA VAL A 161 27.01 7.14 -6.72
C VAL A 161 26.48 8.56 -6.89
N LYS A 162 27.35 9.57 -7.08
CA LYS A 162 26.92 10.94 -7.40
C LYS A 162 26.12 11.01 -8.71
N LYS A 163 26.54 10.28 -9.74
CA LYS A 163 25.85 10.25 -11.04
C LYS A 163 24.49 9.54 -10.97
N ASN A 164 24.35 8.53 -10.12
CA ASN A 164 23.16 7.68 -10.03
C ASN A 164 22.40 7.81 -8.68
N TRP A 165 22.59 8.93 -7.97
CA TRP A 165 22.07 9.09 -6.61
C TRP A 165 20.54 8.92 -6.54
N GLN A 166 19.82 9.33 -7.58
CA GLN A 166 18.37 9.20 -7.69
C GLN A 166 17.92 7.73 -7.79
N PHE A 167 18.67 6.92 -8.53
CA PHE A 167 18.42 5.47 -8.62
C PHE A 167 18.74 4.75 -7.32
N ALA A 168 19.88 5.07 -6.69
CA ALA A 168 20.26 4.48 -5.41
C ALA A 168 19.18 4.75 -4.35
N THR A 169 18.69 5.99 -4.29
CA THR A 169 17.70 6.38 -3.29
C THR A 169 16.32 5.77 -3.55
N SER A 170 15.92 5.62 -4.82
CA SER A 170 14.68 4.95 -5.19
C SER A 170 14.75 3.45 -4.88
N GLY A 171 15.85 2.80 -5.27
CA GLY A 171 16.09 1.37 -5.05
C GLY A 171 16.09 0.99 -3.57
N THR A 172 16.81 1.74 -2.73
CA THR A 172 16.83 1.47 -1.28
C THR A 172 15.45 1.62 -0.64
N GLY A 173 14.63 2.59 -1.09
CA GLY A 173 13.26 2.75 -0.60
C GLY A 173 12.37 1.54 -0.93
N VAL A 174 12.50 0.99 -2.15
CA VAL A 174 11.79 -0.23 -2.57
C VAL A 174 12.24 -1.44 -1.76
N CYS A 175 13.55 -1.62 -1.55
CA CYS A 175 14.08 -2.72 -0.74
C CYS A 175 13.59 -2.67 0.71
N ILE A 176 13.58 -1.49 1.32
CA ILE A 176 13.09 -1.32 2.70
C ILE A 176 11.58 -1.62 2.76
N ASN A 177 10.80 -1.10 1.82
CA ASN A 177 9.36 -1.39 1.76
C ASN A 177 9.08 -2.90 1.57
N PHE A 178 9.85 -3.56 0.71
CA PHE A 178 9.73 -5.01 0.49
C PHE A 178 10.05 -5.81 1.76
N MET A 179 11.11 -5.45 2.49
CA MET A 179 11.47 -6.09 3.77
C MET A 179 10.35 -5.95 4.82
N ILE A 180 9.64 -4.81 4.84
CA ILE A 180 8.49 -4.59 5.72
C ILE A 180 7.33 -5.50 5.33
N ILE A 181 6.96 -5.56 4.04
CA ILE A 181 5.86 -6.41 3.56
C ILE A 181 6.15 -7.90 3.84
N MET A 182 7.39 -8.35 3.62
CA MET A 182 7.79 -9.73 3.92
C MET A 182 7.75 -10.03 5.42
N SER A 183 8.18 -9.08 6.26
CA SER A 183 8.13 -9.23 7.73
C SER A 183 6.68 -9.22 8.25
N LEU A 184 5.82 -8.37 7.69
CA LEU A 184 4.38 -8.32 7.97
C LEU A 184 3.71 -9.66 7.68
N ASN A 185 4.05 -10.28 6.55
CA ASN A 185 3.51 -11.58 6.18
C ASN A 185 3.90 -12.66 7.21
N VAL A 186 5.15 -12.68 7.66
CA VAL A 186 5.64 -13.67 8.64
C VAL A 186 4.98 -13.50 10.01
N VAL A 187 4.92 -12.28 10.54
CA VAL A 187 4.34 -12.05 11.87
C VAL A 187 2.81 -12.15 11.85
N GLY A 188 2.15 -11.71 10.77
CA GLY A 188 0.71 -11.89 10.60
C GLY A 188 0.34 -13.36 10.55
N LEU A 189 1.12 -14.19 9.85
CA LEU A 189 0.88 -15.62 9.77
C LEU A 189 1.23 -16.35 11.08
N ALA A 190 2.29 -15.93 11.78
CA ALA A 190 2.68 -16.45 13.09
C ALA A 190 1.74 -16.04 14.25
N PHE A 191 0.90 -15.02 14.05
CA PHE A 191 -0.14 -14.66 15.02
C PHE A 191 -1.46 -15.42 14.78
N VAL A 192 -1.68 -15.90 13.55
CA VAL A 192 -2.88 -16.63 13.14
C VAL A 192 -2.76 -18.14 13.35
N PHE A 193 -1.55 -18.70 13.28
CA PHE A 193 -1.20 -20.09 13.61
C PHE A 193 -0.71 -20.22 15.06
#